data_AF-A0A5N5KAD9-F1
#
_entry.id   AF-A0A5N5KAD9-F1
#
_cell.length_a   1.000
_cell.length_b   1.000
_cell.length_c   1.000
_cell.angle_alpha   90.00
_cell.angle_beta   90.00
_cell.angle_gamma   90.00
#
_symmetry.space_group_name_H-M   'P 1'
#
loop_
_entity.id
_entity.type
_entity.pdbx_description
1 polymer ?
#
loop_
_entity_poly.entity_id
_entity_poly.type
_entity_poly.pdbx_seq_one_letter_code
_entity_poly.pdbx_strand_id
1 'polypeptide(L)'
;MNSYLAQKLLREDASDFFAGCSSEMYAFWVPLLQKTTLAPGTTQGDARVADGFARLDSILGSAESTPLMIRLAYVQWARMLDRLLEIIERDRRSCLVQRTSGRGDASILIDVYLAIKGGVSGVWREHFWRVTRVARRWAALGGPFPLLLITYSEEAEKIMATIPNHQLKALAEHMVQTAPPKLLFATVVLGEMGELSVRREDGCPLGQFLPLLNSVLIS
;
A
#
# COMPACT_ATOMS: atom_id res chain seq x y z
N MET A 1 8.10 23.81 -10.03
CA MET A 1 8.19 23.16 -8.70
C MET A 1 7.98 21.65 -8.78
N ASN A 2 6.85 21.15 -9.29
CA ASN A 2 6.60 19.71 -9.38
C ASN A 2 7.62 18.94 -10.23
N SER A 3 8.14 19.53 -11.32
CA SER A 3 9.18 18.91 -12.14
C SER A 3 10.50 18.67 -11.40
N TYR A 4 10.97 19.65 -10.62
CA TYR A 4 12.16 19.50 -9.78
C TYR A 4 11.97 18.47 -8.66
N LEU A 5 10.79 18.46 -8.02
CA LEU A 5 10.48 17.46 -7.01
C LEU A 5 10.37 16.05 -7.61
N ALA A 6 9.78 15.91 -8.79
CA ALA A 6 9.68 14.64 -9.49
C ALA A 6 11.06 14.08 -9.88
N GLN A 7 11.96 14.94 -10.36
CA GLN A 7 13.35 14.56 -10.63
C GLN A 7 14.07 14.05 -9.39
N LYS A 8 13.76 14.60 -8.20
CA LYS A 8 14.31 14.11 -6.94
C LYS A 8 13.66 12.84 -6.42
N LEU A 9 12.40 12.58 -6.80
CA LEU A 9 11.67 11.41 -6.35
C LEU A 9 12.13 10.15 -7.05
N LEU A 10 12.25 10.17 -8.38
CA LEU A 10 12.70 9.00 -9.12
C LEU A 10 14.21 8.87 -9.01
N ARG A 11 14.73 7.66 -8.79
CA ARG A 11 16.15 7.41 -8.91
C ARG A 11 16.62 7.57 -10.37
N GLU A 12 17.85 8.04 -10.57
CA GLU A 12 18.44 8.13 -11.91
C GLU A 12 18.61 6.75 -12.57
N ASP A 13 18.92 5.73 -11.75
CA ASP A 13 19.09 4.32 -12.13
C ASP A 13 17.80 3.49 -11.96
N ALA A 14 16.61 4.12 -11.98
CA ALA A 14 15.36 3.48 -11.57
C ALA A 14 15.05 2.13 -12.25
N SER A 15 15.32 2.00 -13.56
CA SER A 15 15.08 0.74 -14.29
C SER A 15 16.02 -0.37 -13.84
N ASP A 16 17.32 -0.08 -13.73
CA ASP A 16 18.34 -1.05 -13.30
C ASP A 16 18.13 -1.45 -11.85
N PHE A 17 17.84 -0.46 -11.00
CA PHE A 17 17.52 -0.68 -9.59
C PHE A 17 16.28 -1.57 -9.45
N PHE A 18 15.20 -1.29 -10.19
CA PHE A 18 13.99 -2.09 -10.17
C PHE A 18 14.27 -3.53 -10.61
N ALA A 19 15.01 -3.72 -11.71
CA ALA A 19 15.36 -5.06 -12.19
C ALA A 19 16.17 -5.83 -11.14
N GLY A 20 17.14 -5.17 -10.50
CA GLY A 20 17.99 -5.76 -9.47
C GLY A 20 17.27 -6.15 -8.17
N CYS A 21 16.27 -5.37 -7.72
CA CYS A 21 15.52 -5.66 -6.49
C CYS A 21 14.17 -6.34 -6.70
N SER A 22 13.72 -6.50 -7.95
CA SER A 22 12.39 -7.03 -8.31
C SER A 22 12.04 -8.35 -7.62
N SER A 23 12.96 -9.31 -7.60
CA SER A 23 12.73 -10.64 -7.03
C SER A 23 12.51 -10.60 -5.51
N GLU A 24 13.36 -9.88 -4.79
CA GLU A 24 13.26 -9.73 -3.33
C GLU A 24 11.99 -8.95 -2.97
N MET A 25 11.75 -7.84 -3.67
CA MET A 25 10.56 -7.04 -3.46
C MET A 25 9.28 -7.81 -3.74
N TYR A 26 9.28 -8.66 -4.77
CA TYR A 26 8.14 -9.52 -5.08
C TYR A 26 7.93 -10.60 -4.00
N ALA A 27 9.01 -11.23 -3.52
CA ALA A 27 8.98 -12.19 -2.42
C ALA A 27 8.47 -11.59 -1.10
N PHE A 28 8.65 -10.28 -0.89
CA PHE A 28 8.03 -9.55 0.21
C PHE A 28 6.57 -9.14 -0.08
N TRP A 29 6.31 -8.62 -1.28
CA TRP A 29 5.03 -8.03 -1.67
C TRP A 29 3.88 -9.04 -1.66
N VAL A 30 4.11 -10.26 -2.14
CA VAL A 30 3.06 -11.29 -2.18
C VAL A 30 2.60 -11.74 -0.81
N PRO A 31 3.48 -12.14 0.13
CA PRO A 31 3.05 -12.48 1.49
C PRO A 31 2.36 -11.32 2.21
N LEU A 32 2.79 -10.08 1.94
CA LEU A 32 2.10 -8.90 2.45
C LEU A 32 0.67 -8.83 1.90
N LEU A 33 0.51 -8.89 0.58
CA LEU A 33 -0.79 -8.90 -0.10
C LEU A 33 -1.71 -10.01 0.41
N GLN A 34 -1.20 -11.23 0.56
CA GLN A 34 -1.97 -12.37 1.06
C GLN A 34 -2.52 -12.14 2.48
N LYS A 35 -1.78 -11.40 3.31
CA LYS A 35 -2.18 -11.09 4.69
C LYS A 35 -3.10 -9.88 4.80
N THR A 36 -2.99 -8.90 3.89
CA THR A 36 -3.71 -7.62 4.00
C THR A 36 -4.88 -7.48 3.05
N THR A 37 -4.99 -8.32 2.03
CA THR A 37 -6.11 -8.29 1.08
C THR A 37 -7.31 -9.02 1.67
N LEU A 38 -8.37 -8.26 1.98
CA LEU A 38 -9.58 -8.81 2.55
C LEU A 38 -10.47 -9.44 1.46
N ALA A 39 -10.66 -10.76 1.56
CA ALA A 39 -11.47 -11.53 0.62
C ALA A 39 -12.93 -11.05 0.53
N PRO A 40 -13.63 -11.33 -0.58
CA PRO A 40 -15.08 -11.18 -0.65
C PRO A 40 -15.76 -11.98 0.47
N GLY A 41 -16.77 -11.40 1.12
CA GLY A 41 -17.50 -12.05 2.21
C GLY A 41 -16.88 -11.89 3.60
N THR A 42 -15.66 -11.34 3.72
CA THR A 42 -15.09 -10.93 5.02
C THR A 42 -16.04 -9.92 5.71
N THR A 43 -16.24 -10.09 7.01
CA THR A 43 -16.96 -9.13 7.87
C THR A 43 -15.97 -8.32 8.69
N GLN A 44 -16.42 -7.21 9.27
CA GLN A 44 -15.54 -6.34 10.07
C GLN A 44 -14.92 -7.02 11.30
N GLY A 45 -15.53 -8.09 11.83
CA GLY A 45 -15.08 -8.82 13.02
C GLY A 45 -14.22 -10.05 12.70
N ASP A 46 -13.86 -10.26 11.45
CA ASP A 46 -13.09 -11.41 11.00
C ASP A 46 -11.64 -11.34 11.53
N ALA A 47 -11.10 -12.47 12.00
CA ALA A 47 -9.73 -12.57 12.50
C ALA A 47 -8.68 -12.13 11.46
N ARG A 48 -8.98 -12.26 10.16
CA ARG A 48 -8.12 -11.79 9.06
C ARG A 48 -7.91 -10.28 9.08
N VAL A 49 -8.87 -9.51 9.58
CA VAL A 49 -8.71 -8.06 9.75
C VAL A 49 -7.68 -7.77 10.84
N ALA A 50 -7.72 -8.51 11.96
CA ALA A 50 -6.74 -8.39 13.04
C ALA A 50 -5.34 -8.79 12.57
N ASP A 51 -5.21 -9.92 11.87
CA ASP A 51 -3.96 -10.41 11.32
C ASP A 51 -3.33 -9.41 10.33
N GLY A 52 -4.15 -8.81 9.46
CA GLY A 52 -3.70 -7.80 8.49
C GLY A 52 -3.12 -6.57 9.18
N PHE A 53 -3.82 -6.02 10.18
CA PHE A 53 -3.29 -4.90 10.97
C PHE A 53 -2.03 -5.28 11.75
N ALA A 54 -2.01 -6.44 12.40
CA ALA A 54 -0.83 -6.92 13.12
C ALA A 54 0.40 -7.03 12.21
N ARG A 55 0.23 -7.57 11.00
CA ARG A 55 1.31 -7.65 10.01
C ARG A 55 1.81 -6.27 9.58
N LEU A 56 0.91 -5.34 9.31
CA LEU A 56 1.27 -3.98 8.90
C LEU A 56 1.98 -3.22 10.03
N ASP A 57 1.47 -3.29 11.26
CA ASP A 57 2.09 -2.63 12.42
C ASP A 57 3.48 -3.20 12.72
N SER A 58 3.66 -4.51 12.57
CA SER A 58 4.97 -5.15 12.70
C SER A 58 5.98 -4.59 11.70
N ILE A 59 5.58 -4.39 10.44
CA ILE A 59 6.47 -3.81 9.43
C ILE A 59 6.75 -2.34 9.75
N LEU A 60 5.72 -1.56 10.07
CA LEU A 60 5.86 -0.12 10.31
C LEU A 60 6.58 0.22 11.62
N GLY A 61 6.64 -0.71 12.57
CA GLY A 61 7.32 -0.56 13.86
C GLY A 61 8.69 -1.24 13.94
N SER A 62 9.08 -2.04 12.96
CA SER A 62 10.36 -2.77 12.99
C SER A 62 11.54 -1.92 12.53
N ALA A 63 12.66 -2.02 13.26
CA ALA A 63 13.93 -1.41 12.85
C ALA A 63 14.59 -2.14 11.66
N GLU A 64 14.17 -3.37 11.36
CA GLU A 64 14.68 -4.18 10.25
C GLU A 64 13.98 -3.86 8.92
N SER A 65 12.86 -3.12 8.96
CA SER A 65 12.10 -2.79 7.76
C SER A 65 12.85 -1.78 6.90
N THR A 66 13.08 -2.14 5.64
CA THR A 66 13.67 -1.23 4.67
C THR A 66 12.67 -0.13 4.28
N PRO A 67 13.13 1.04 3.78
CA PRO A 67 12.23 2.08 3.27
C PRO A 67 11.24 1.57 2.21
N LEU A 68 11.67 0.64 1.36
CA LEU A 68 10.81 0.03 0.32
C LEU A 68 9.67 -0.77 0.94
N MET A 69 9.96 -1.60 1.95
CA MET A 69 8.96 -2.38 2.69
C MET A 69 7.96 -1.45 3.39
N ILE A 70 8.45 -0.38 4.01
CA ILE A 70 7.62 0.62 4.70
C ILE A 70 6.66 1.31 3.72
N ARG A 71 7.14 1.74 2.54
CA ARG A 71 6.30 2.36 1.50
C ARG A 71 5.18 1.41 1.06
N LEU A 72 5.50 0.15 0.80
CA LEU A 72 4.51 -0.86 0.40
C LEU A 72 3.50 -1.19 1.52
N ALA A 73 3.96 -1.25 2.78
CA ALA A 73 3.07 -1.41 3.93
C ALA A 73 2.10 -0.23 4.06
N TYR A 74 2.56 1.01 3.87
CA TYR A 74 1.69 2.18 3.84
C TYR A 74 0.64 2.12 2.73
N VAL A 75 1.00 1.66 1.53
CA VAL A 75 0.02 1.47 0.45
C VAL A 75 -1.01 0.41 0.83
N GLN A 76 -0.57 -0.71 1.39
CA GLN A 76 -1.47 -1.79 1.82
C GLN A 76 -2.36 -1.40 2.99
N TRP A 77 -1.86 -0.59 3.92
CA TRP A 77 -2.67 0.02 4.96
C TRP A 77 -3.83 0.82 4.36
N ALA A 78 -3.54 1.75 3.43
CA ALA A 78 -4.58 2.56 2.80
C ALA A 78 -5.62 1.71 2.05
N ARG A 79 -5.17 0.72 1.27
CA ARG A 79 -6.04 -0.21 0.53
C ARG A 79 -6.91 -1.05 1.46
N MET A 80 -6.34 -1.58 2.54
CA MET A 80 -7.07 -2.36 3.53
C MET A 80 -8.13 -1.52 4.24
N LEU A 81 -7.83 -0.24 4.55
CA LEU A 81 -8.83 0.67 5.12
C LEU A 81 -9.98 0.96 4.16
N ASP A 82 -9.70 1.21 2.87
CA ASP A 82 -10.75 1.40 1.86
C ASP A 82 -11.65 0.18 1.77
N ARG A 83 -11.04 -1.01 1.72
CA ARG A 83 -11.79 -2.25 1.65
C ARG A 83 -12.62 -2.50 2.91
N LEU A 84 -12.08 -2.19 4.08
CA LEU A 84 -12.79 -2.36 5.34
C LEU A 84 -13.95 -1.35 5.47
N LEU A 85 -13.80 -0.13 4.97
CA LEU A 85 -14.90 0.83 4.87
C LEU A 85 -16.02 0.32 3.98
N GLU A 86 -15.71 -0.24 2.81
CA GLU A 86 -16.72 -0.87 1.94
C GLU A 86 -17.45 -2.02 2.64
N ILE A 87 -16.72 -2.85 3.41
CA ILE A 87 -17.28 -3.93 4.22
C ILE A 87 -18.23 -3.36 5.28
N ILE A 88 -17.80 -2.35 6.04
CA ILE A 88 -18.61 -1.70 7.08
C ILE A 88 -19.89 -1.10 6.47
N GLU A 89 -19.77 -0.39 5.35
CA GLU A 89 -20.91 0.18 4.64
C GLU A 89 -21.91 -0.88 4.20
N ARG A 90 -21.43 -2.01 3.67
CA ARG A 90 -22.26 -3.15 3.25
C ARG A 90 -22.93 -3.81 4.45
N ASP A 91 -22.19 -4.07 5.52
CA ASP A 91 -22.69 -4.71 6.74
C ASP A 91 -23.77 -3.82 7.39
N ARG A 92 -23.57 -2.50 7.38
CA ARG A 92 -24.55 -1.51 7.82
C ARG A 92 -25.80 -1.48 6.94
N ARG A 93 -25.65 -1.51 5.62
CA ARG A 93 -26.78 -1.60 4.66
C ARG A 93 -27.61 -2.87 4.86
N SER A 94 -26.97 -3.94 5.32
CA SER A 94 -27.60 -5.24 5.59
C SER A 94 -28.16 -5.38 7.01
N CYS A 95 -28.23 -4.30 7.78
CA CYS A 95 -28.67 -4.27 9.19
C CYS A 95 -27.85 -5.16 10.16
N LEU A 96 -26.65 -5.59 9.76
CA LEU A 96 -25.74 -6.36 10.62
C LEU A 96 -25.01 -5.48 11.66
N VAL A 97 -25.09 -4.16 11.51
CA VAL A 97 -24.54 -3.16 12.44
C VAL A 97 -25.65 -2.20 12.84
N GLN A 98 -25.90 -2.06 14.15
CA GLN A 98 -26.92 -1.14 14.65
C GLN A 98 -26.54 0.32 14.34
N ARG A 99 -27.54 1.11 13.92
CA ARG A 99 -27.38 2.55 13.70
C ARG A 99 -27.23 3.26 15.05
N THR A 100 -26.03 3.75 15.34
CA THR A 100 -25.82 4.70 16.43
C THR A 100 -25.82 6.12 15.85
N SER A 101 -26.78 6.95 16.25
CA SER A 101 -26.85 8.36 15.83
C SER A 101 -25.51 9.06 16.10
N GLY A 102 -24.99 9.80 15.11
CA GLY A 102 -23.72 10.53 15.21
C GLY A 102 -22.44 9.72 14.95
N ARG A 103 -22.51 8.41 14.68
CA ARG A 103 -21.33 7.60 14.27
C ARG A 103 -21.36 7.28 12.78
N GLY A 104 -20.37 7.78 12.06
CA GLY A 104 -20.14 7.45 10.65
C GLY A 104 -19.28 6.19 10.47
N ASP A 105 -19.17 5.72 9.23
CA ASP A 105 -18.42 4.49 8.90
C ASP A 105 -16.92 4.61 9.27
N ALA A 106 -16.34 5.81 9.18
CA ALA A 106 -14.99 6.10 9.65
C ALA A 106 -14.84 5.96 11.18
N SER A 107 -15.88 6.26 11.97
CA SER A 107 -15.84 6.04 13.42
C SER A 107 -15.82 4.55 13.75
N ILE A 108 -16.63 3.76 13.04
CA ILE A 108 -16.69 2.30 13.19
C ILE A 108 -15.33 1.68 12.81
N LEU A 109 -14.72 2.13 11.72
CA LEU A 109 -13.40 1.68 11.28
C LEU A 109 -12.34 1.84 12.38
N ILE A 110 -12.32 2.99 13.05
CA ILE A 110 -11.37 3.24 14.15
C ILE A 110 -11.70 2.36 15.34
N ASP A 111 -12.98 2.20 15.67
CA ASP A 111 -13.40 1.37 16.79
C ASP A 111 -13.01 -0.12 16.57
N VAL A 112 -13.10 -0.62 15.32
CA VAL A 112 -12.60 -1.95 14.94
C VAL A 112 -11.09 -2.06 15.20
N TYR A 113 -10.31 -1.08 14.74
CA TYR A 113 -8.86 -1.08 14.97
C TYR A 113 -8.52 -1.02 16.48
N LEU A 114 -9.21 -0.18 17.25
CA LEU A 114 -9.00 -0.07 18.70
C LEU A 114 -9.39 -1.35 19.44
N ALA A 115 -10.46 -2.02 19.01
CA ALA A 115 -10.85 -3.32 19.56
C ALA A 115 -9.74 -4.37 19.33
N ILE A 116 -9.14 -4.40 18.14
CA ILE A 116 -8.00 -5.28 17.82
C ILE A 116 -6.79 -4.98 18.73
N LYS A 117 -6.58 -3.71 19.09
CA LYS A 117 -5.50 -3.29 20.02
C LYS A 117 -5.84 -3.46 21.49
N GLY A 118 -6.98 -4.06 21.82
CA GLY A 118 -7.37 -4.34 23.20
C GLY A 118 -7.99 -3.16 23.96
N GLY A 119 -8.46 -2.10 23.26
CA GLY A 119 -9.29 -1.07 23.87
C GLY A 119 -9.08 0.37 23.38
N VAL A 120 -9.81 1.30 23.99
CA VAL A 120 -9.94 2.73 23.57
C VAL A 120 -8.77 3.59 24.06
N SER A 121 -7.53 3.12 23.89
CA SER A 121 -6.35 3.92 24.25
C SER A 121 -6.21 5.13 23.32
N GLY A 122 -6.01 6.33 23.90
CA GLY A 122 -5.70 7.54 23.15
C GLY A 122 -4.46 7.39 22.27
N VAL A 123 -3.46 6.64 22.74
CA VAL A 123 -2.21 6.37 22.02
C VAL A 123 -2.48 5.59 20.73
N TRP A 124 -3.31 4.55 20.77
CA TRP A 124 -3.65 3.77 19.57
C TRP A 124 -4.49 4.56 18.57
N ARG A 125 -5.37 5.45 19.07
CA ARG A 125 -6.16 6.35 18.23
C ARG A 125 -5.28 7.36 17.52
N GLU A 126 -4.33 7.99 18.23
CA GLU A 126 -3.37 8.91 17.64
C GLU A 126 -2.46 8.20 16.63
N HIS A 127 -1.96 7.01 16.98
CA HIS A 127 -1.18 6.17 16.09
C HIS A 127 -1.92 5.86 14.79
N PHE A 128 -3.19 5.42 14.89
CA PHE A 128 -4.03 5.12 13.73
C PHE A 128 -4.13 6.32 12.78
N TRP A 129 -4.39 7.52 13.31
CA TRP A 129 -4.50 8.72 12.50
C TRP A 129 -3.19 9.14 11.85
N ARG A 130 -2.09 9.08 12.62
CA ARG A 130 -0.75 9.38 12.12
C ARG A 130 -0.36 8.46 10.97
N VAL A 131 -0.50 7.14 11.17
CA VAL A 131 -0.19 6.14 10.15
C VAL A 131 -1.11 6.30 8.96
N THR A 132 -2.42 6.45 9.16
CA THR A 132 -3.38 6.61 8.07
C THR A 132 -3.08 7.85 7.23
N ARG A 133 -2.70 8.97 7.84
CA ARG A 133 -2.33 10.18 7.08
C ARG A 133 -1.13 9.94 6.17
N VAL A 134 -0.10 9.25 6.66
CA VAL A 134 1.10 8.93 5.87
C VAL A 134 0.78 7.88 4.80
N ALA A 135 0.03 6.85 5.16
CA ALA A 135 -0.47 5.80 4.27
C ALA A 135 -1.21 6.38 3.05
N ARG A 136 -2.17 7.28 3.30
CA ARG A 136 -2.95 7.94 2.24
C ARG A 136 -2.08 8.75 1.30
N ARG A 137 -1.04 9.41 1.82
CA ARG A 137 -0.11 10.18 1.00
C ARG A 137 0.72 9.25 0.10
N TRP A 138 1.29 8.18 0.64
CA TRP A 138 2.03 7.21 -0.18
C TRP A 138 1.15 6.50 -1.21
N ALA A 139 -0.07 6.11 -0.83
CA ALA A 139 -1.03 5.51 -1.76
C ALA A 139 -1.42 6.47 -2.88
N ALA A 140 -1.63 7.76 -2.57
CA ALA A 140 -1.93 8.77 -3.59
C ALA A 140 -0.75 9.01 -4.54
N LEU A 141 0.49 8.97 -4.03
CA LEU A 141 1.70 9.13 -4.83
C LEU A 141 1.93 7.92 -5.76
N GLY A 142 1.76 6.70 -5.24
CA GLY A 142 1.88 5.49 -6.03
C GLY A 142 0.75 5.32 -7.03
N GLY A 143 -0.44 5.86 -6.73
CA GLY A 143 -1.61 5.81 -7.59
C GLY A 143 -1.92 4.37 -8.03
N PRO A 144 -2.14 4.12 -9.33
CA PRO A 144 -2.37 2.77 -9.84
C PRO A 144 -1.08 1.91 -9.91
N PHE A 145 0.09 2.49 -9.63
CA PHE A 145 1.40 1.82 -9.73
C PHE A 145 2.12 1.72 -8.36
N PRO A 146 1.61 0.98 -7.36
CA PRO A 146 2.26 0.84 -6.05
C PRO A 146 3.74 0.47 -6.09
N LEU A 147 4.09 -0.45 -7.00
CA LEU A 147 5.46 -0.95 -7.13
C LEU A 147 6.40 0.08 -7.76
N LEU A 148 5.89 1.16 -8.37
CA LEU A 148 6.74 2.26 -8.82
C LEU A 148 7.44 2.94 -7.63
N LEU A 149 6.80 2.95 -6.45
CA LEU A 149 7.37 3.54 -5.22
C LEU A 149 8.68 2.89 -4.77
N ILE A 150 9.01 1.69 -5.26
CA ILE A 150 10.27 1.04 -4.92
C ILE A 150 11.46 1.72 -5.62
N THR A 151 11.20 2.37 -6.75
CA THR A 151 12.21 3.09 -7.53
C THR A 151 12.43 4.52 -7.05
N TYR A 152 11.74 4.91 -5.98
CA TYR A 152 11.86 6.26 -5.46
C TYR A 152 13.13 6.38 -4.61
N SER A 153 13.82 7.51 -4.72
CA SER A 153 15.03 7.81 -3.97
C SER A 153 14.75 7.97 -2.47
N GLU A 154 15.80 8.07 -1.66
CA GLU A 154 15.70 8.37 -0.22
C GLU A 154 15.20 9.78 0.08
N GLU A 155 15.24 10.68 -0.92
CA GLU A 155 14.67 12.01 -0.78
C GLU A 155 13.13 11.98 -0.77
N ALA A 156 12.54 10.86 -1.22
CA ALA A 156 11.09 10.70 -1.24
C ALA A 156 10.48 10.78 0.16
N GLU A 157 11.12 10.24 1.20
CA GLU A 157 10.64 10.34 2.58
C GLU A 157 10.54 11.80 3.03
N LYS A 158 11.56 12.61 2.73
CA LYS A 158 11.62 14.03 3.09
C LYS A 158 10.58 14.84 2.32
N ILE A 159 10.43 14.58 1.02
CA ILE A 159 9.40 15.22 0.18
C ILE A 159 8.01 14.83 0.72
N MET A 160 7.80 13.56 1.02
CA MET A 160 6.53 13.05 1.53
C MET A 160 6.19 13.51 2.95
N ALA A 161 7.16 13.95 3.74
CA ALA A 161 6.90 14.62 5.02
C ALA A 161 6.49 16.09 4.85
N THR A 162 6.99 16.78 3.81
CA THR A 162 6.92 18.24 3.68
C THR A 162 5.89 18.73 2.65
N ILE A 163 5.61 17.96 1.60
CA ILE A 163 4.77 18.42 0.49
C ILE A 163 3.30 18.65 0.93
N PRO A 164 2.64 19.74 0.54
CA PRO A 164 1.22 19.92 0.80
C PRO A 164 0.35 18.90 0.06
N ASN A 165 -0.75 18.44 0.68
CA ASN A 165 -1.64 17.44 0.07
C ASN A 165 -2.19 17.87 -1.30
N HIS A 166 -2.47 19.16 -1.50
CA HIS A 166 -3.01 19.67 -2.78
C HIS A 166 -2.00 19.55 -3.94
N GLN A 167 -0.70 19.45 -3.66
CA GLN A 167 0.35 19.30 -4.67
C GLN A 167 0.66 17.85 -4.98
N LEU A 168 0.27 16.93 -4.09
CA LEU A 168 0.59 15.51 -4.19
C LEU A 168 -0.01 14.85 -5.44
N LYS A 169 -1.25 15.23 -5.81
CA LYS A 169 -1.89 14.72 -7.01
C LYS A 169 -1.14 15.12 -8.28
N ALA A 170 -0.83 16.41 -8.41
CA ALA A 170 -0.08 16.93 -9.55
C ALA A 170 1.34 16.35 -9.62
N LEU A 171 1.95 16.06 -8.47
CA LEU A 171 3.22 15.37 -8.40
C LEU A 171 3.11 13.92 -8.89
N ALA A 172 2.12 13.16 -8.42
CA ALA A 172 1.89 11.78 -8.83
C ALA A 172 1.61 11.68 -10.35
N GLU A 173 0.78 12.57 -10.89
CA GLU A 173 0.52 12.65 -12.33
C GLU A 173 1.81 12.93 -13.11
N HIS A 174 2.63 13.85 -12.63
CA HIS A 174 3.90 14.16 -13.28
C HIS A 174 4.88 12.98 -13.21
N MET A 175 4.94 12.25 -12.10
CA MET A 175 5.78 11.04 -11.97
C MET A 175 5.44 9.98 -13.02
N VAL A 176 4.16 9.76 -13.29
CA VAL A 176 3.71 8.82 -14.33
C VAL A 176 4.11 9.31 -15.73
N GLN A 177 4.09 10.62 -15.98
CA GLN A 177 4.50 11.19 -17.27
C GLN A 177 6.00 11.12 -17.51
N THR A 178 6.82 11.18 -16.45
CA THR A 178 8.28 11.22 -16.55
C THR A 178 8.94 9.86 -16.38
N ALA A 179 8.27 8.90 -15.76
CA ALA A 179 8.82 7.56 -15.55
C ALA A 179 9.03 6.82 -16.89
N PRO A 180 10.11 6.03 -17.03
CA PRO A 180 10.32 5.21 -18.22
C PRO A 180 9.12 4.30 -18.50
N PRO A 181 8.58 4.25 -19.73
CA PRO A 181 7.41 3.42 -20.05
C PRO A 181 7.60 1.93 -19.74
N LYS A 182 8.80 1.41 -19.98
CA LYS A 182 9.19 0.03 -19.65
C LYS A 182 9.09 -0.25 -18.15
N LEU A 183 9.50 0.72 -17.32
CA LEU A 183 9.39 0.62 -15.87
C LEU A 183 7.93 0.61 -15.42
N LEU A 184 7.09 1.52 -15.94
CA LEU A 184 5.66 1.54 -15.63
C LEU A 184 5.02 0.20 -16.01
N PHE A 185 5.29 -0.31 -17.20
CA PHE A 185 4.80 -1.62 -17.64
C PHE A 185 5.22 -2.73 -16.67
N ALA A 186 6.51 -2.81 -16.29
CA ALA A 186 6.97 -3.82 -15.35
C ALA A 186 6.29 -3.73 -13.98
N THR A 187 6.08 -2.51 -13.47
CA THR A 187 5.40 -2.29 -12.18
C THR A 187 3.93 -2.76 -12.22
N VAL A 188 3.25 -2.57 -13.36
CA VAL A 188 1.88 -3.07 -13.57
C VAL A 188 1.86 -4.58 -13.59
N VAL A 189 2.69 -5.21 -14.44
CA VAL A 189 2.69 -6.67 -14.60
C VAL A 189 3.00 -7.35 -13.27
N LEU A 190 4.00 -6.87 -12.51
CA LEU A 190 4.32 -7.42 -11.18
C LEU A 190 3.21 -7.16 -10.17
N GLY A 191 2.56 -6.00 -10.22
CA GLY A 191 1.40 -5.70 -9.39
C GLY A 191 0.27 -6.69 -9.64
N GLU A 192 -0.10 -6.88 -10.90
CA GLU A 192 -1.16 -7.81 -11.32
C GLU A 192 -0.84 -9.26 -10.99
N MET A 193 0.40 -9.71 -11.19
CA MET A 193 0.83 -11.05 -10.77
C MET A 193 0.69 -11.24 -9.25
N GLY A 194 1.04 -10.21 -8.47
CA GLY A 194 0.85 -10.22 -7.03
C GLY A 194 -0.63 -10.37 -6.66
N GLU A 195 -1.50 -9.56 -7.25
CA GLU A 195 -2.96 -9.62 -7.01
C GLU A 195 -3.55 -10.98 -7.45
N LEU A 196 -3.09 -11.55 -8.56
CA LEU A 196 -3.49 -12.88 -9.02
C LEU A 196 -3.07 -13.98 -8.06
N SER A 197 -1.89 -13.87 -7.45
CA SER A 197 -1.39 -14.84 -6.47
C SER A 197 -2.19 -14.87 -5.17
N VAL A 198 -2.93 -13.81 -4.84
CA VAL A 198 -3.89 -13.80 -3.72
C VAL A 198 -5.18 -14.51 -4.10
N ARG A 199 -5.57 -14.47 -5.38
CA ARG A 199 -6.86 -14.99 -5.86
C ARG A 199 -6.83 -16.47 -6.26
N ARG A 200 -5.65 -17.03 -6.54
CA ARG A 200 -5.48 -18.43 -6.97
C ARG A 200 -4.86 -19.26 -5.84
N GLU A 201 -5.47 -20.41 -5.56
CA GLU A 201 -4.95 -21.40 -4.60
C GLU A 201 -3.65 -22.07 -5.10
N ASP A 202 -3.47 -22.17 -6.43
CA ASP A 202 -2.37 -22.92 -7.06
C ASP A 202 -1.06 -22.12 -7.22
N GLY A 203 -1.01 -20.87 -6.75
CA GLY A 203 0.14 -19.99 -6.91
C GLY A 203 0.33 -19.45 -8.35
N CYS A 204 1.23 -18.47 -8.50
CA CYS A 204 1.57 -17.84 -9.78
C CYS A 204 2.92 -18.39 -10.29
N PRO A 205 3.11 -18.69 -11.59
CA PRO A 205 4.36 -19.24 -12.15
C PRO A 205 5.46 -18.18 -12.25
N LEU A 206 5.87 -17.64 -11.11
CA LEU A 206 6.67 -16.42 -10.99
C LEU A 206 8.12 -16.56 -11.44
N GLY A 207 8.69 -17.75 -11.23
CA GLY A 207 10.06 -18.06 -11.64
C GLY A 207 10.29 -17.94 -13.14
N GLN A 208 9.23 -18.00 -13.96
CA GLN A 208 9.33 -17.92 -15.42
C GLN A 208 9.18 -16.48 -15.95
N PHE A 209 8.42 -15.62 -15.26
CA PHE A 209 8.10 -14.27 -15.76
C PHE A 209 9.08 -13.19 -15.26
N LEU A 210 9.64 -13.34 -14.06
CA LEU A 210 10.60 -12.36 -13.50
C LEU A 210 11.85 -12.16 -14.37
N PRO A 211 12.53 -13.24 -14.87
CA PRO A 211 13.69 -13.06 -15.74
C PRO A 211 13.37 -12.35 -17.06
N LEU A 212 12.19 -12.62 -17.63
CA LEU A 212 11.73 -11.99 -18.87
C LEU A 212 11.46 -10.50 -18.66
N LEU A 213 10.78 -10.14 -17.56
CA LEU A 213 10.54 -8.74 -17.18
C LEU A 213 11.86 -7.97 -16.99
N ASN A 214 12.83 -8.58 -16.30
CA ASN A 214 14.13 -7.95 -16.07
C ASN A 214 14.91 -7.76 -17.38
N SER A 215 14.83 -8.70 -18.32
CA SER A 215 15.46 -8.56 -19.64
C SER A 215 14.89 -7.37 -20.44
N VAL A 216 13.58 -7.09 -20.33
CA VAL A 216 12.91 -5.97 -21.01
C VAL A 216 13.31 -4.63 -20.39
N LEU A 217 13.57 -4.58 -19.08
CA LEU A 217 13.97 -3.35 -18.39
C LEU A 217 15.41 -2.92 -18.69
N ILE A 218 16.31 -3.89 -18.93
CA ILE A 218 17.75 -3.67 -19.12
C ILE A 218 18.11 -3.53 -20.62
N SER A 219 17.25 -4.00 -21.53
CA SER A 219 17.36 -3.77 -22.99
C SER A 219 16.98 -2.34 -23.39
#